data_AF-A0A176RX34-F1
#
_entry.id   AF-A0A176RX34-F1
#
_cell.length_a   1.000
_cell.length_b   1.000
_cell.length_c   1.000
_cell.angle_alpha   90.00
_cell.angle_beta   90.00
_cell.angle_gamma   90.00
#
_symmetry.space_group_name_H-M   'P 1'
#
loop_
_entity.id
_entity.type
_entity.pdbx_description
1 polymer ?
#
loop_
_entity_poly.entity_id
_entity_poly.type
_entity_poly.pdbx_seq_one_letter_code
_entity_poly.pdbx_strand_id
1 'polypeptide(L)'
;PFSEKPIACHLSDARNTHLNENGFDFVITSPPYINVFNYHQNYRRSVELLGWDVLSVAKSEIGANRKFRSNRFLTVIQYCMDMAQVFIELSRVCKNNAQLILVVGRESNVRKTAFYNAELLKTIATELLCMEFIQQQHRVFKNKFGKNIFEEILHLKVNKEFQTKSINE
;
A
#
# COMPACT_ATOMS: atom_id res chain seq x y z
N PRO A 1 11.58 24.21 1.83
CA PRO A 1 10.32 23.42 1.78
C PRO A 1 9.10 24.31 1.54
N PHE A 2 9.19 25.22 0.57
CA PHE A 2 8.06 26.05 0.15
C PHE A 2 7.85 25.78 -1.34
N SER A 3 6.60 25.60 -1.71
CA SER A 3 6.18 25.35 -3.07
C SER A 3 5.08 26.33 -3.41
N GLU A 4 5.18 26.98 -4.56
CA GLU A 4 4.11 27.83 -5.11
C GLU A 4 3.03 26.98 -5.80
N LYS A 5 3.27 25.67 -5.97
CA LYS A 5 2.27 24.75 -6.54
C LYS A 5 1.14 24.51 -5.53
N PRO A 6 -0.12 24.41 -6.00
CA PRO A 6 -1.24 24.03 -5.16
C PRO A 6 -0.99 22.71 -4.42
N ILE A 7 -1.28 22.69 -3.12
CA ILE A 7 -1.21 21.48 -2.28
C ILE A 7 -2.64 21.12 -1.90
N ALA A 8 -3.03 19.87 -2.15
CA ALA A 8 -4.32 19.34 -1.79
C ALA A 8 -4.18 18.16 -0.83
N CYS A 9 -5.08 18.06 0.13
CA CYS A 9 -5.20 16.92 1.04
C CYS A 9 -6.59 16.31 0.88
N HIS A 10 -6.65 15.00 0.69
CA HIS A 10 -7.88 14.26 0.48
C HIS A 10 -7.99 13.15 1.52
N LEU A 11 -9.14 13.08 2.20
CA LEU A 11 -9.48 11.95 3.05
C LEU A 11 -10.21 10.91 2.19
N SER A 12 -9.55 9.78 1.92
CA SER A 12 -10.09 8.73 1.06
C SER A 12 -9.51 7.36 1.38
N ASP A 13 -10.23 6.30 1.03
CA ASP A 13 -9.70 4.93 0.98
C ASP A 13 -8.80 4.78 -0.26
N ALA A 14 -7.58 4.27 -0.08
CA ALA A 14 -6.62 4.09 -1.16
C ALA A 14 -7.04 3.03 -2.19
N ARG A 15 -8.03 2.20 -1.86
CA ARG A 15 -8.62 1.20 -2.77
C ARG A 15 -9.67 1.80 -3.72
N ASN A 16 -10.19 2.98 -3.39
CA ASN A 16 -11.22 3.67 -4.18
C ASN A 16 -11.23 5.16 -3.83
N THR A 17 -10.54 5.96 -4.64
CA THR A 17 -10.43 7.39 -4.44
C THR A 17 -11.37 8.18 -5.32
N HIS A 18 -11.73 9.38 -4.87
CA HIS A 18 -12.48 10.35 -5.68
C HIS A 18 -11.59 11.13 -6.67
N LEU A 19 -10.34 10.69 -6.87
CA LEU A 19 -9.41 11.37 -7.75
C LEU A 19 -9.71 11.04 -9.22
N ASN A 20 -9.43 12.00 -10.09
CA ASN A 20 -9.58 11.83 -11.53
C ASN A 20 -8.64 10.76 -12.06
N GLU A 21 -9.08 10.05 -13.08
CA GLU A 21 -8.21 9.15 -13.85
C GLU A 21 -7.10 9.92 -14.56
N ASN A 22 -5.96 9.25 -14.80
CA ASN A 22 -4.84 9.81 -15.57
C ASN A 22 -4.32 11.18 -15.07
N GLY A 23 -4.47 11.48 -13.77
CA GLY A 23 -4.09 12.75 -13.17
C GLY A 23 -2.64 12.82 -12.69
N PHE A 24 -2.00 11.69 -12.42
CA PHE A 24 -0.71 11.64 -11.70
C PHE A 24 0.41 11.00 -12.51
N ASP A 25 1.59 11.64 -12.50
CA ASP A 25 2.82 11.16 -13.17
C ASP A 25 3.74 10.37 -12.22
N PHE A 26 3.57 10.56 -10.90
CA PHE A 26 4.46 9.99 -9.90
C PHE A 26 3.70 9.71 -8.59
N VAL A 27 3.98 8.56 -7.98
CA VAL A 27 3.47 8.15 -6.66
C VAL A 27 4.64 7.74 -5.79
N ILE A 28 4.66 8.22 -4.55
CA ILE A 28 5.54 7.73 -3.50
C ILE A 28 4.71 7.37 -2.28
N THR A 29 4.89 6.17 -1.74
CA THR A 29 4.12 5.71 -0.60
C THR A 29 4.88 4.68 0.24
N SER A 30 4.52 4.59 1.51
CA SER A 30 4.90 3.47 2.38
C SER A 30 3.62 2.76 2.81
N PRO A 31 3.15 1.77 2.03
CA PRO A 31 1.87 1.12 2.31
C PRO A 31 1.95 0.35 3.64
N PRO A 32 0.80 0.06 4.27
CA PRO A 32 0.76 -0.75 5.48
C PRO A 32 1.33 -2.15 5.22
N TYR A 33 1.87 -2.79 6.26
CA TYR A 33 2.43 -4.15 6.14
C TYR A 33 1.47 -5.18 6.73
N ILE A 34 1.52 -6.42 6.21
CA ILE A 34 0.59 -7.54 6.48
C ILE A 34 0.14 -7.65 7.94
N ASN A 35 1.09 -7.60 8.86
CA ASN A 35 0.85 -7.89 10.29
C ASN A 35 1.26 -6.71 11.19
N VAL A 36 1.41 -5.53 10.61
CA VAL A 36 1.97 -4.37 11.30
C VAL A 36 0.85 -3.36 11.55
N PHE A 37 0.52 -3.27 12.84
CA PHE A 37 -0.36 -2.29 13.47
C PHE A 37 -1.87 -2.53 13.33
N ASN A 38 -2.50 -2.68 14.50
CA ASN A 38 -3.94 -2.54 14.66
C ASN A 38 -4.20 -1.04 14.90
N TYR A 39 -4.22 -0.25 13.82
CA TYR A 39 -4.24 1.22 13.88
C TYR A 39 -5.40 1.75 14.73
N HIS A 40 -6.61 1.24 14.54
CA HIS A 40 -7.77 1.62 15.33
C HIS A 40 -7.62 1.32 16.84
N GLN A 41 -6.88 0.28 17.25
CA GLN A 41 -6.66 0.00 18.68
C GLN A 41 -5.58 0.91 19.26
N ASN A 42 -4.48 1.11 18.53
CA ASN A 42 -3.34 1.89 19.00
C ASN A 42 -3.63 3.39 19.01
N TYR A 43 -4.47 3.87 18.09
CA TYR A 43 -4.84 5.28 17.96
C TYR A 43 -6.26 5.57 18.43
N ARG A 44 -6.95 4.61 19.07
CA ARG A 44 -8.36 4.74 19.48
C ARG A 44 -8.63 6.06 20.19
N ARG A 45 -7.86 6.32 21.26
CA ARG A 45 -7.98 7.53 22.07
C ARG A 45 -7.75 8.80 21.23
N SER A 46 -6.77 8.80 20.34
CA SER A 46 -6.49 9.95 19.48
C SER A 46 -7.62 10.19 18.46
N VAL A 47 -8.17 9.15 17.86
CA VAL A 47 -9.27 9.21 16.89
C VAL A 47 -10.56 9.67 17.56
N GLU A 48 -10.88 9.13 18.74
CA GLU A 48 -12.04 9.56 19.54
C GLU A 48 -11.93 11.02 19.98
N LEU A 49 -10.73 11.47 20.40
CA LEU A 49 -10.49 12.87 20.76
C LEU A 49 -10.67 13.85 19.59
N LEU A 50 -10.44 13.39 18.35
CA LEU A 50 -10.67 14.16 17.14
C LEU A 50 -12.14 14.12 16.68
N GLY A 51 -13.04 13.48 17.45
CA GLY A 51 -14.48 13.39 17.16
C GLY A 51 -14.86 12.32 16.14
N TRP A 52 -13.94 11.40 15.79
CA TRP A 52 -14.19 10.37 14.80
C TRP A 52 -14.72 9.08 15.44
N ASP A 53 -15.70 8.45 14.80
CA ASP A 53 -16.12 7.09 15.15
C ASP A 53 -15.10 6.07 14.65
N VAL A 54 -14.33 5.52 15.59
CA VAL A 54 -13.30 4.50 15.36
C VAL A 54 -13.85 3.28 14.62
N LEU A 55 -15.11 2.89 14.85
CA LEU A 55 -15.69 1.71 14.22
C LEU A 55 -15.97 1.93 12.74
N SER A 56 -16.32 3.15 12.34
CA SER A 56 -16.48 3.52 10.94
C SER A 56 -15.14 3.53 10.20
N VAL A 57 -14.10 4.14 10.80
CA VAL A 57 -12.73 4.22 10.23
C VAL A 57 -12.09 2.83 10.11
N ALA A 58 -12.33 1.94 11.06
CA ALA A 58 -11.76 0.59 11.06
C ALA A 58 -12.17 -0.28 9.85
N LYS A 59 -13.22 0.09 9.11
CA LYS A 59 -13.64 -0.63 7.88
C LYS A 59 -12.76 -0.29 6.67
N SER A 60 -12.13 0.88 6.68
CA SER A 60 -11.24 1.36 5.63
C SER A 60 -9.77 0.98 5.86
N GLU A 61 -9.47 0.26 6.94
CA GLU A 61 -8.12 -0.29 7.15
C GLU A 61 -7.80 -1.35 6.10
N ILE A 62 -6.60 -1.26 5.54
CA ILE A 62 -6.05 -2.31 4.67
C ILE A 62 -5.66 -3.52 5.51
N GLY A 63 -6.09 -4.70 5.08
CA GLY A 63 -5.92 -5.97 5.76
C GLY A 63 -7.05 -6.25 6.76
N ALA A 64 -7.09 -7.50 7.23
CA ALA A 64 -8.13 -7.99 8.14
C ALA A 64 -7.60 -8.48 9.49
N ASN A 65 -6.61 -7.78 10.06
CA ASN A 65 -6.03 -8.13 11.36
C ASN A 65 -7.08 -8.20 12.49
N ARG A 66 -8.18 -7.45 12.38
CA ARG A 66 -9.35 -7.55 13.27
C ARG A 66 -10.28 -8.70 12.91
N LYS A 67 -10.73 -8.76 11.64
CA LYS A 67 -11.78 -9.68 11.16
C LYS A 67 -11.35 -11.15 11.19
N PHE A 68 -10.08 -11.43 10.89
CA PHE A 68 -9.53 -12.79 10.81
C PHE A 68 -8.43 -13.06 11.83
N ARG A 69 -8.46 -12.42 13.01
CA ARG A 69 -7.41 -12.57 14.04
C ARG A 69 -7.11 -14.03 14.41
N SER A 70 -8.14 -14.88 14.43
CA SER A 70 -8.03 -16.33 14.69
C SER A 70 -7.54 -17.14 13.49
N ASN A 71 -7.70 -16.61 12.26
CA ASN A 71 -7.28 -17.24 11.01
C ASN A 71 -6.28 -16.35 10.26
N ARG A 72 -5.00 -16.51 10.61
CA ARG A 72 -3.92 -15.70 10.05
C ARG A 72 -3.66 -15.94 8.57
N PHE A 73 -4.07 -17.08 8.04
CA PHE A 73 -4.03 -17.32 6.59
C PHE A 73 -4.99 -16.36 5.88
N LEU A 74 -6.25 -16.25 6.34
CA LEU A 74 -7.21 -15.29 5.78
C LEU A 74 -6.78 -13.83 5.96
N THR A 75 -6.01 -13.50 7.01
CA THR A 75 -5.41 -12.17 7.15
C THR A 75 -4.46 -11.84 6.01
N VAL A 76 -3.57 -12.78 5.64
CA VAL A 76 -2.62 -12.61 4.53
C VAL A 76 -3.39 -12.48 3.21
N ILE A 77 -4.36 -13.36 2.96
CA ILE A 77 -5.16 -13.32 1.73
C ILE A 77 -5.90 -11.99 1.60
N GLN A 78 -6.57 -11.51 2.65
CA GLN A 78 -7.25 -10.22 2.61
C GLN A 78 -6.27 -9.08 2.34
N TYR A 79 -5.08 -9.08 2.97
CA TYR A 79 -4.07 -8.07 2.70
C TYR A 79 -3.67 -8.05 1.22
N CYS A 80 -3.44 -9.22 0.62
CA CYS A 80 -3.11 -9.31 -0.80
C CYS A 80 -4.25 -8.76 -1.68
N MET A 81 -5.50 -9.09 -1.36
CA MET A 81 -6.67 -8.58 -2.07
C MET A 81 -6.81 -7.05 -1.96
N ASP A 82 -6.64 -6.50 -0.75
CA ASP A 82 -6.71 -5.07 -0.53
C ASP A 82 -5.59 -4.33 -1.26
N MET A 83 -4.36 -4.86 -1.24
CA MET A 83 -3.25 -4.27 -1.99
C MET A 83 -3.43 -4.38 -3.50
N ALA A 84 -4.03 -5.46 -4.01
CA ALA A 84 -4.41 -5.56 -5.42
C ALA A 84 -5.41 -4.44 -5.80
N GLN A 85 -6.41 -4.18 -4.95
CA GLN A 85 -7.35 -3.07 -5.17
C GLN A 85 -6.65 -1.70 -5.14
N VAL A 86 -5.69 -1.49 -4.24
CA VAL A 86 -4.87 -0.27 -4.24
C VAL A 86 -4.11 -0.13 -5.55
N PHE A 87 -3.48 -1.18 -6.06
CA PHE A 87 -2.77 -1.10 -7.33
C PHE A 87 -3.70 -0.89 -8.54
N ILE A 88 -4.92 -1.45 -8.53
CA ILE A 88 -5.95 -1.16 -9.53
C ILE A 88 -6.26 0.34 -9.53
N GLU A 89 -6.50 0.89 -8.34
CA GLU A 89 -6.82 2.29 -8.19
C GLU A 89 -5.65 3.20 -8.59
N LEU A 90 -4.42 2.84 -8.23
CA LEU A 90 -3.21 3.51 -8.68
C LEU A 90 -3.10 3.50 -10.21
N SER A 91 -3.36 2.36 -10.86
CA SER A 91 -3.39 2.26 -12.32
C SER A 91 -4.43 3.20 -12.93
N ARG A 92 -5.63 3.30 -12.33
CA ARG A 92 -6.70 4.20 -12.80
C ARG A 92 -6.28 5.67 -12.72
N VAL A 93 -5.86 6.13 -11.53
CA VAL A 93 -5.56 7.55 -11.28
C VAL A 93 -4.27 8.01 -11.92
N CYS A 94 -3.30 7.13 -12.12
CA CYS A 94 -2.02 7.50 -12.73
C CYS A 94 -2.10 7.47 -14.26
N LYS A 95 -1.26 8.27 -14.92
CA LYS A 95 -1.06 8.21 -16.37
C LYS A 95 -0.32 6.94 -16.78
N ASN A 96 -0.38 6.59 -18.06
CA ASN A 96 0.52 5.58 -18.61
C ASN A 96 1.98 6.02 -18.36
N ASN A 97 2.88 5.09 -18.06
CA ASN A 97 4.27 5.34 -17.73
C ASN A 97 4.55 6.11 -16.42
N ALA A 98 3.52 6.40 -15.61
CA ALA A 98 3.72 7.01 -14.29
C ALA A 98 4.60 6.13 -13.39
N GLN A 99 5.47 6.76 -12.62
CA GLN A 99 6.40 6.07 -11.72
C GLN A 99 5.76 5.84 -10.35
N LEU A 100 5.96 4.66 -9.76
CA LEU A 100 5.53 4.35 -8.41
C LEU A 100 6.73 3.91 -7.56
N ILE A 101 6.91 4.55 -6.42
CA ILE A 101 7.93 4.24 -5.43
C ILE A 101 7.24 3.75 -4.15
N LEU A 102 7.45 2.49 -3.81
CA LEU A 102 6.91 1.88 -2.60
C LEU A 102 8.07 1.61 -1.62
N VAL A 103 8.00 2.20 -0.44
CA VAL A 103 8.97 1.97 0.65
C VAL A 103 8.35 1.02 1.66
N VAL A 104 8.90 -0.19 1.79
CA VAL A 104 8.36 -1.21 2.67
C VAL A 104 9.42 -1.79 3.59
N GLY A 105 9.03 -2.11 4.83
CA GLY A 105 9.87 -2.90 5.72
C GLY A 105 10.22 -4.24 5.06
N ARG A 106 11.44 -4.73 5.24
CA ARG A 106 11.91 -5.93 4.54
C ARG A 106 10.99 -7.14 4.72
N GLU A 107 10.56 -7.40 5.95
CA GLU A 107 9.88 -8.64 6.31
C GLU A 107 8.74 -8.40 7.32
N SER A 108 7.62 -9.07 7.08
CA SER A 108 6.54 -9.29 8.04
C SER A 108 6.55 -10.74 8.51
N ASN A 109 6.22 -11.00 9.78
CA ASN A 109 6.11 -12.36 10.29
C ASN A 109 4.66 -12.70 10.66
N VAL A 110 4.12 -13.78 10.11
CA VAL A 110 2.76 -14.27 10.40
C VAL A 110 2.86 -15.74 10.83
N ARG A 111 2.57 -16.04 12.11
CA ARG A 111 2.69 -17.41 12.67
C ARG A 111 4.04 -18.10 12.40
N LYS A 112 5.15 -17.37 12.57
CA LYS A 112 6.53 -17.83 12.30
C LYS A 112 6.84 -18.06 10.82
N THR A 113 5.93 -17.70 9.92
CA THR A 113 6.19 -17.63 8.48
C THR A 113 6.61 -16.22 8.11
N ALA A 114 7.78 -16.11 7.50
CA ALA A 114 8.31 -14.87 6.96
C ALA A 114 7.59 -14.51 5.65
N PHE A 115 7.25 -13.24 5.50
CA PHE A 115 6.71 -12.64 4.28
C PHE A 115 7.59 -11.45 3.89
N TYR A 116 8.24 -11.54 2.73
CA TYR A 116 9.04 -10.45 2.19
C TYR A 116 8.13 -9.45 1.49
N ASN A 117 7.98 -8.26 2.09
CA ASN A 117 6.91 -7.34 1.68
C ASN A 117 7.12 -6.80 0.26
N ALA A 118 8.37 -6.50 -0.13
CA ALA A 118 8.66 -6.00 -1.48
C ALA A 118 8.37 -7.05 -2.55
N GLU A 119 8.80 -8.29 -2.33
CA GLU A 119 8.53 -9.40 -3.25
C GLU A 119 7.03 -9.65 -3.40
N LEU A 120 6.28 -9.69 -2.28
CA LEU A 120 4.84 -9.86 -2.31
C LEU A 120 4.14 -8.75 -3.11
N LEU A 121 4.48 -7.48 -2.85
CA LEU A 121 3.87 -6.35 -3.55
C LEU A 121 4.29 -6.29 -5.03
N LYS A 122 5.54 -6.64 -5.34
CA LYS A 122 6.04 -6.76 -6.71
C LYS A 122 5.20 -7.80 -7.46
N THR A 123 5.06 -9.02 -6.91
CA THR A 123 4.24 -10.09 -7.49
C THR A 123 2.81 -9.63 -7.75
N ILE A 124 2.14 -9.01 -6.78
CA ILE A 124 0.78 -8.48 -6.97
C ILE A 124 0.75 -7.46 -8.11
N ALA A 125 1.66 -6.50 -8.15
CA ALA A 125 1.67 -5.44 -9.15
C ALA A 125 1.99 -5.95 -10.57
N THR A 126 2.99 -6.83 -10.70
CA THR A 126 3.47 -7.30 -12.01
C THR A 126 2.59 -8.40 -12.57
N GLU A 127 2.16 -9.36 -11.74
CA GLU A 127 1.41 -10.54 -12.22
C GLU A 127 -0.08 -10.27 -12.37
N LEU A 128 -0.68 -9.47 -11.47
CA LEU A 128 -2.14 -9.22 -11.53
C LEU A 128 -2.51 -8.00 -12.37
N LEU A 129 -1.61 -7.01 -12.48
CA LEU A 129 -1.94 -5.70 -13.04
C LEU A 129 -0.99 -5.24 -14.13
N CYS A 130 -0.08 -6.12 -14.55
CA CYS A 130 0.86 -5.90 -15.64
C CYS A 130 1.71 -4.63 -15.48
N MET A 131 1.93 -4.17 -14.24
CA MET A 131 2.86 -3.06 -13.99
C MET A 131 4.28 -3.48 -14.33
N GLU A 132 5.07 -2.56 -14.86
CA GLU A 132 6.47 -2.80 -15.20
C GLU A 132 7.33 -2.66 -13.95
N PHE A 133 8.09 -3.71 -13.60
CA PHE A 133 9.11 -3.62 -12.56
C PHE A 133 10.37 -2.97 -13.11
N ILE A 134 10.85 -1.92 -12.44
CA ILE A 134 12.04 -1.17 -12.85
C ILE A 134 13.26 -1.62 -12.05
N GLN A 135 13.18 -1.52 -10.73
CA GLN A 135 14.28 -1.90 -9.83
C GLN A 135 13.81 -2.04 -8.38
N GLN A 136 14.67 -2.61 -7.54
CA GLN A 136 14.53 -2.62 -6.09
C GLN A 136 15.84 -2.15 -5.45
N GLN A 137 15.75 -1.29 -4.43
CA GLN A 137 16.89 -0.85 -3.64
C GLN A 137 16.74 -1.27 -2.18
N HIS A 138 17.86 -1.50 -1.51
CA HIS A 138 17.88 -1.85 -0.10
C HIS A 138 18.38 -0.67 0.76
N ARG A 139 17.71 -0.42 1.90
CA ARG A 139 18.08 0.64 2.84
C ARG A 139 18.14 0.13 4.28
N VAL A 140 19.15 0.60 5.02
CA VAL A 140 19.27 0.38 6.48
C VAL A 140 19.47 1.71 7.19
N PHE A 141 18.77 1.91 8.31
CA PHE A 141 19.02 3.04 9.21
C PHE A 141 18.76 2.64 10.67
N LYS A 142 19.28 3.41 11.63
CA LYS A 142 19.01 3.20 13.06
C LYS A 142 17.78 3.99 13.50
N ASN A 143 16.87 3.36 14.22
CA ASN A 143 15.80 4.07 14.90
C ASN A 143 16.31 4.80 16.16
N LYS A 144 15.42 5.52 16.85
CA LYS A 144 15.75 6.25 18.10
C LYS A 144 16.28 5.38 19.25
N PHE A 145 16.14 4.05 19.15
CA PHE A 145 16.63 3.08 20.13
C PHE A 145 17.92 2.38 19.67
N GLY A 146 18.55 2.85 18.58
CA GLY A 146 19.77 2.27 18.02
C GLY A 146 19.57 0.96 17.27
N LYS A 147 18.33 0.48 17.10
CA LYS A 147 18.02 -0.74 16.35
C LYS A 147 18.04 -0.47 14.85
N ASN A 148 18.71 -1.34 14.10
CA ASN A 148 18.68 -1.31 12.63
C ASN A 148 17.27 -1.63 12.12
N ILE A 149 16.77 -0.76 11.25
CA ILE A 149 15.55 -0.91 10.47
C ILE A 149 15.97 -1.19 9.03
N PHE A 150 15.39 -2.23 8.45
CA PHE A 150 15.66 -2.70 7.09
C PHE A 150 14.43 -2.44 6.23
N GLU A 151 14.63 -1.72 5.14
CA GLU A 151 13.60 -1.40 4.16
C GLU A 151 14.05 -1.79 2.76
N GLU A 152 13.06 -2.06 1.92
CA GLU A 152 13.19 -2.22 0.49
C GLU A 152 12.42 -1.09 -0.19
N ILE A 153 13.00 -0.50 -1.24
CA ILE A 153 12.41 0.54 -2.06
C ILE A 153 12.12 -0.09 -3.42
N LEU A 154 10.84 -0.31 -3.70
CA LEU A 154 10.37 -0.93 -4.93
C LEU A 154 9.99 0.16 -5.94
N HIS A 155 10.57 0.09 -7.13
CA HIS A 155 10.30 1.00 -8.25
C HIS A 155 9.49 0.26 -9.30
N LEU A 156 8.27 0.75 -9.54
CA LEU A 156 7.35 0.23 -10.54
C LEU A 156 6.96 1.35 -11.50
N LYS A 157 6.36 0.96 -12.63
CA LYS A 157 5.82 1.88 -13.61
C LYS A 157 4.47 1.39 -14.11
N VAL A 158 3.49 2.30 -14.20
CA VAL A 158 2.17 1.97 -14.71
C VAL A 158 2.28 1.64 -16.20
N ASN A 159 1.69 0.51 -16.59
CA ASN A 159 1.59 0.10 -17.98
C ASN A 159 0.12 -0.18 -18.33
N LYS A 160 -0.49 0.72 -19.11
CA LYS A 160 -1.91 0.62 -19.51
C LYS A 160 -2.12 -0.20 -20.78
N GLU A 161 -1.08 -0.47 -21.54
CA GLU A 161 -1.18 -1.12 -22.87
C GLU A 161 -1.60 -2.59 -22.77
N PHE A 162 -1.38 -3.23 -21.61
CA PHE A 162 -1.76 -4.62 -21.36
C PHE A 162 -3.21 -4.80 -20.88
N GLN A 163 -3.84 -3.80 -20.27
CA GLN A 163 -5.22 -3.92 -19.76
C GLN A 163 -6.26 -4.03 -20.89
N THR A 164 -5.94 -3.56 -22.09
CA THR A 164 -6.80 -3.63 -23.29
C THR A 164 -6.74 -4.95 -24.06
N LYS A 165 -5.73 -5.82 -23.82
CA LYS A 165 -5.60 -7.09 -24.56
C LYS A 165 -6.40 -8.23 -23.93
N SER A 166 -6.53 -8.28 -22.60
CA SER A 166 -7.24 -9.37 -21.90
C SER A 166 -8.78 -9.28 -21.92
N ILE A 167 -9.36 -8.25 -22.56
CA ILE A 167 -10.82 -8.12 -22.75
C ILE A 167 -11.22 -8.54 -24.18
N ASN A 168 -10.26 -8.71 -25.09
CA ASN A 168 -10.49 -9.03 -26.50
C ASN A 168 -10.07 -10.46 -26.88
N GLU A 169 -9.77 -11.32 -25.90
CA GLU A 169 -9.57 -12.77 -26.03
C GLU A 169 -10.60 -13.51 -25.18
#